data_AF-A0A3A8PCM5-F1
#
_entry.id   AF-A0A3A8PCM5-F1
#
_cell.length_a   1.000
_cell.length_b   1.000
_cell.length_c   1.000
_cell.angle_alpha   90.00
_cell.angle_beta   90.00
_cell.angle_gamma   90.00
#
_symmetry.space_group_name_H-M   'P 1'
#
loop_
_entity.id
_entity.type
_entity.pdbx_description
1 polymer ?
#
loop_
_entity_poly.entity_id
_entity_poly.type
_entity_poly.pdbx_seq_one_letter_code
_entity_poly.pdbx_strand_id
1 'polypeptide(L)'
;MSERRPEDDTLEAAGVERLRTALRDDDAPGEPVDAERVWLAVTQALPAEERRAVIEKVAADPAWAQAWRLAKAMSQAAAEAQKASTVAEAEAPAKVVPLAARREPARRVWQGRPAWAAMAATLVVLVGTVVVLRQQQAGEDPERIRGGATEAIASGVPEATALPREQFVLRWSGVPQAVSWSVQVSSEDLKLFHRAERLEAREYTVPADVLGALPAGARILWQVEARLPDGSLQRSSTFVNRLR
;
A
#
# COMPACT_ATOMS: atom_id res chain seq x y z
N MET A 1 35.86 -8.65 -22.65
CA MET A 1 35.04 -9.85 -22.42
C MET A 1 35.63 -10.55 -21.22
N SER A 2 34.98 -10.45 -20.06
CA SER A 2 35.48 -11.04 -18.82
C SER A 2 34.96 -12.48 -18.72
N GLU A 3 35.85 -13.44 -18.87
CA GLU A 3 35.57 -14.86 -18.67
C GLU A 3 35.31 -15.08 -17.17
N ARG A 4 34.04 -15.33 -16.79
CA ARG A 4 33.70 -15.84 -15.45
C ARG A 4 34.33 -17.23 -15.32
N ARG A 5 35.13 -17.41 -14.27
CA ARG A 5 35.71 -18.72 -13.94
C ARG A 5 34.57 -19.68 -13.57
N PRO A 6 34.53 -20.89 -14.13
CA PRO A 6 33.47 -21.88 -13.87
C PRO A 6 33.41 -22.38 -12.40
N GLU A 7 34.37 -22.01 -11.56
CA GLU A 7 34.43 -22.41 -10.15
C GLU A 7 33.47 -21.59 -9.26
N ASP A 8 33.19 -20.33 -9.60
CA ASP A 8 32.29 -19.45 -8.79
C ASP A 8 30.83 -19.93 -8.84
N ASP A 9 30.35 -20.40 -10.00
CA ASP A 9 28.98 -20.89 -10.16
C ASP A 9 28.68 -22.13 -9.30
N THR A 10 29.71 -22.95 -9.02
CA THR A 10 29.55 -24.18 -8.22
C THR A 10 29.46 -23.90 -6.72
N LEU A 11 30.14 -22.86 -6.22
CA LEU A 11 30.08 -22.45 -4.82
C LEU A 11 28.73 -21.81 -4.49
N GLU A 12 28.17 -21.00 -5.40
CA GLU A 12 26.82 -20.44 -5.26
C GLU A 12 25.76 -21.55 -5.27
N ALA A 13 25.87 -22.52 -6.19
CA ALA A 13 24.94 -23.66 -6.23
C ALA A 13 24.96 -24.49 -4.94
N ALA A 14 26.16 -24.76 -4.38
CA ALA A 14 26.30 -25.48 -3.12
C ALA A 14 25.83 -24.68 -1.88
N GLY A 15 25.90 -23.34 -1.96
CA GLY A 15 25.32 -22.45 -0.95
C GLY A 15 23.80 -22.46 -0.97
N VAL A 16 23.20 -22.39 -2.16
CA VAL A 16 21.76 -22.43 -2.36
C VAL A 16 21.16 -23.77 -1.95
N GLU A 17 21.83 -24.89 -2.23
CA GLU A 17 21.35 -26.21 -1.79
C GLU A 17 21.45 -26.41 -0.27
N ARG A 18 22.48 -25.87 0.38
CA ARG A 18 22.54 -25.83 1.85
C ARG A 18 21.40 -25.01 2.44
N LEU A 19 21.06 -23.88 1.82
CA LEU A 19 19.94 -23.04 2.25
C LEU A 19 18.59 -23.77 2.07
N ARG A 20 18.36 -24.40 0.91
CA ARG A 20 17.15 -25.22 0.67
C ARG A 20 17.01 -26.38 1.64
N THR A 21 18.12 -27.02 2.00
CA THR A 21 18.12 -28.12 2.95
C THR A 21 17.79 -27.63 4.37
N ALA A 22 18.41 -26.53 4.80
CA ALA A 22 18.13 -25.93 6.10
C ALA A 22 16.66 -25.43 6.22
N LEU A 23 16.09 -24.90 5.14
CA LEU A 23 14.68 -24.48 5.09
C LEU A 23 13.70 -25.65 5.10
N ARG A 24 14.07 -26.83 4.56
CA ARG A 24 13.24 -28.04 4.61
C ARG A 24 13.22 -28.71 5.98
N ASP A 25 14.31 -28.60 6.76
CA ASP A 25 14.35 -29.15 8.12
C ASP A 25 13.51 -28.33 9.12
N ASP A 26 13.16 -27.09 8.77
CA ASP A 26 12.26 -26.22 9.57
C ASP A 26 10.76 -26.48 9.29
N ASP A 27 10.43 -27.30 8.27
CA ASP A 27 9.06 -27.74 7.95
C ASP A 27 8.61 -28.94 8.83
N ALA A 28 9.13 -29.04 10.05
CA ALA A 28 8.60 -30.01 11.02
C ALA A 28 7.10 -29.72 11.25
N PRO A 29 6.21 -30.72 11.22
CA PRO A 29 4.76 -30.52 11.31
C PRO A 29 4.35 -30.09 12.72
N GLY A 30 4.55 -28.81 13.03
CA GLY A 30 3.96 -28.12 14.16
C GLY A 30 2.49 -27.77 13.88
N GLU A 31 1.71 -27.57 14.95
CA GLU A 31 0.37 -26.99 14.82
C GLU A 31 0.51 -25.60 14.18
N PRO A 32 -0.15 -25.31 13.04
CA PRO A 32 0.01 -24.04 12.36
C PRO A 32 -0.40 -22.89 13.29
N VAL A 33 0.41 -21.82 13.30
CA VAL A 33 0.16 -20.65 14.14
C VAL A 33 -1.13 -19.95 13.70
N ASP A 34 -2.07 -19.79 14.62
CA ASP A 34 -3.29 -19.02 14.39
C ASP A 34 -2.99 -17.52 14.52
N ALA A 35 -2.64 -16.90 13.39
CA ALA A 35 -2.25 -15.49 13.32
C ALA A 35 -3.35 -14.53 13.79
N GLU A 36 -4.62 -14.83 13.52
CA GLU A 36 -5.76 -14.00 13.91
C GLU A 36 -5.91 -14.01 15.43
N ARG A 37 -5.79 -15.19 16.05
CA ARG A 37 -5.86 -15.33 17.50
C ARG A 37 -4.71 -14.61 18.21
N VAL A 38 -3.50 -14.66 17.64
CA VAL A 38 -2.35 -13.89 18.14
C VAL A 38 -2.59 -12.38 18.04
N TRP A 39 -3.15 -11.91 16.92
CA TRP A 39 -3.49 -10.49 16.73
C TRP A 39 -4.53 -10.01 17.75
N LEU A 40 -5.61 -10.77 17.96
CA LEU A 40 -6.65 -10.45 18.94
C LEU A 40 -6.11 -10.48 20.38
N ALA A 41 -5.16 -11.37 20.68
CA ALA A 41 -4.49 -11.41 21.98
C ALA A 41 -3.63 -10.16 22.23
N VAL A 42 -2.85 -9.73 21.23
CA VAL A 42 -1.98 -8.54 21.31
C VAL A 42 -2.78 -7.24 21.42
N THR A 43 -3.87 -7.13 20.66
CA THR A 43 -4.78 -5.97 20.69
C THR A 43 -5.74 -5.98 21.89
N GLN A 44 -5.62 -6.98 22.78
CA GLN A 44 -6.46 -7.18 23.96
C GLN A 44 -7.97 -7.37 23.66
N ALA A 45 -8.31 -7.75 22.43
CA ALA A 45 -9.68 -8.05 22.01
C ALA A 45 -10.17 -9.41 22.53
N LEU A 46 -9.26 -10.31 22.94
CA LEU A 46 -9.62 -11.58 23.56
C LEU A 46 -9.96 -11.45 25.06
N PRO A 47 -10.89 -12.29 25.57
CA PRO A 47 -11.06 -12.50 27.01
C PRO A 47 -9.74 -12.88 27.71
N ALA A 48 -9.63 -12.54 29.00
CA ALA A 48 -8.38 -12.72 29.74
C ALA A 48 -7.91 -14.18 29.81
N GLU A 49 -8.83 -15.14 29.87
CA GLU A 49 -8.51 -16.58 29.92
C GLU A 49 -7.91 -17.07 28.61
N GLU A 50 -8.51 -16.71 27.47
CA GLU A 50 -8.01 -17.09 26.16
C GLU A 50 -6.65 -16.44 25.85
N ARG A 51 -6.46 -15.19 26.29
CA ARG A 51 -5.17 -14.52 26.14
C ARG A 51 -4.06 -15.22 26.91
N ARG A 52 -4.34 -15.80 28.09
CA ARG A 52 -3.34 -16.59 28.84
C ARG A 52 -2.94 -17.85 28.07
N ALA A 53 -3.89 -18.55 27.47
CA ALA A 53 -3.61 -19.72 26.65
C ALA A 53 -2.71 -19.38 25.44
N VAL A 54 -2.95 -18.22 24.79
CA VAL A 54 -2.08 -17.74 23.71
C VAL A 54 -0.68 -17.42 24.22
N ILE A 55 -0.55 -16.77 25.39
CA ILE A 55 0.76 -16.45 25.99
C ILE A 55 1.53 -17.74 26.35
N GLU A 56 0.85 -18.76 26.84
CA GLU A 56 1.45 -20.06 27.15
C GLU A 56 1.98 -20.74 25.89
N LYS A 57 1.21 -20.74 24.78
CA LYS A 57 1.69 -21.22 23.49
C LYS A 57 2.89 -20.41 22.96
N VAL A 58 2.86 -19.08 23.12
CA VAL A 58 3.98 -18.19 22.76
C VAL A 58 5.25 -18.50 23.56
N ALA A 59 5.13 -18.93 24.82
CA ALA A 59 6.27 -19.33 25.63
C ALA A 59 6.82 -20.72 25.25
N ALA A 60 5.95 -21.62 24.77
CA ALA A 60 6.30 -22.99 24.43
C ALA A 60 6.81 -23.16 22.98
N ASP A 61 6.38 -22.30 22.04
CA ASP A 61 6.64 -22.47 20.62
C ASP A 61 7.31 -21.22 19.99
N PRO A 62 8.50 -21.36 19.36
CA PRO A 62 9.19 -20.25 18.72
C PRO A 62 8.43 -19.61 17.55
N ALA A 63 7.62 -20.37 16.81
CA ALA A 63 6.81 -19.85 15.70
C ALA A 63 5.70 -18.94 16.23
N TRP A 64 5.04 -19.33 17.32
CA TRP A 64 4.08 -18.48 18.04
C TRP A 64 4.75 -17.22 18.60
N ALA A 65 5.97 -17.34 19.12
CA ALA A 65 6.74 -16.19 19.59
C ALA A 65 7.09 -15.20 18.48
N GLN A 66 7.45 -15.68 17.28
CA GLN A 66 7.71 -14.83 16.13
C GLN A 66 6.46 -14.08 15.68
N ALA A 67 5.33 -14.78 15.55
CA ALA A 67 4.04 -14.18 15.21
C ALA A 67 3.63 -13.11 16.23
N TRP A 68 3.84 -13.37 17.52
CA TRP A 68 3.56 -12.41 18.59
C TRP A 68 4.42 -11.13 18.48
N ARG A 69 5.72 -11.26 18.20
CA ARG A 69 6.62 -10.10 18.02
C ARG A 69 6.20 -9.25 16.83
N LEU A 70 5.85 -9.89 15.71
CA LEU A 70 5.37 -9.20 14.51
C LEU A 70 4.06 -8.45 14.77
N ALA A 71 3.07 -9.13 15.36
CA ALA A 71 1.79 -8.53 15.72
C ALA A 71 1.96 -7.34 16.68
N LYS A 72 2.86 -7.45 17.67
CA LYS A 72 3.17 -6.36 18.61
C LYS A 72 3.85 -5.17 17.91
N ALA A 73 4.78 -5.42 16.99
CA ALA A 73 5.42 -4.35 16.22
C ALA A 73 4.39 -3.59 15.35
N MET A 74 3.49 -4.32 14.70
CA MET A 74 2.41 -3.73 13.90
C MET A 74 1.43 -2.91 14.75
N SER A 75 1.04 -3.39 15.94
CA SER A 75 0.13 -2.65 16.82
C SER A 75 0.76 -1.39 17.40
N GLN A 76 2.06 -1.42 17.70
CA GLN A 76 2.83 -0.24 18.10
C GLN A 76 2.92 0.79 16.98
N ALA A 77 3.27 0.37 15.76
CA ALA A 77 3.31 1.25 14.59
C ALA A 77 1.95 1.90 14.33
N ALA A 78 0.85 1.14 14.47
CA ALA A 78 -0.51 1.68 14.35
C ALA A 78 -0.84 2.71 15.43
N ALA A 79 -0.47 2.46 16.70
CA ALA A 79 -0.69 3.39 17.79
C ALA A 79 0.15 4.68 17.65
N GLU A 80 1.37 4.57 17.15
CA GLU A 80 2.25 5.72 16.85
C GLU A 80 1.68 6.56 15.70
N ALA A 81 1.20 5.94 14.64
CA ALA A 81 0.54 6.63 13.53
C ALA A 81 -0.72 7.39 13.99
N GLN A 82 -1.50 6.79 14.91
CA GLN A 82 -2.69 7.44 15.47
C GLN A 82 -2.32 8.65 16.34
N LYS A 83 -1.26 8.53 17.17
CA LYS A 83 -0.75 9.65 17.97
C LYS A 83 -0.23 10.79 17.09
N ALA A 84 0.54 10.48 16.04
CA ALA A 84 1.04 11.48 15.09
C ALA A 84 -0.10 12.24 14.42
N SER A 85 -1.17 11.55 14.05
CA SER A 85 -2.37 12.18 13.46
C SER A 85 -3.10 13.11 14.45
N THR A 86 -3.21 12.73 15.74
CA THR A 86 -3.84 13.59 16.75
C THR A 86 -3.05 14.85 17.08
N VAL A 87 -1.71 14.82 16.95
CA VAL A 87 -0.86 16.00 17.15
C VAL A 87 -0.95 16.93 15.95
N ALA A 88 -0.97 16.41 14.72
CA ALA A 88 -1.14 17.21 13.51
C ALA A 88 -2.51 17.91 13.43
N GLU A 89 -3.57 17.30 13.96
CA GLU A 89 -4.90 17.92 14.05
C GLU A 89 -4.97 19.00 15.14
N ALA A 90 -4.17 18.88 16.21
CA ALA A 90 -4.08 19.87 17.28
C ALA A 90 -3.27 21.12 16.90
N GLU A 91 -2.46 21.06 15.84
CA GLU A 91 -1.60 22.16 15.38
C GLU A 91 -2.21 22.99 14.23
N ALA A 92 -3.45 22.66 13.81
CA ALA A 92 -4.19 23.48 12.86
C ALA A 92 -4.65 24.80 13.52
N PRO A 93 -4.35 25.98 12.96
CA PRO A 93 -4.79 27.25 13.53
C PRO A 93 -6.32 27.35 13.50
N ALA A 94 -6.87 27.57 14.70
CA ALA A 94 -8.29 27.74 14.95
C ALA A 94 -8.94 28.74 13.97
N LYS A 95 -9.72 28.23 13.02
CA LYS A 95 -10.66 29.05 12.25
C LYS A 95 -11.80 29.45 13.18
N VAL A 96 -11.76 30.72 13.57
CA VAL A 96 -12.81 31.46 14.28
C VAL A 96 -14.14 31.26 13.55
N VAL A 97 -15.05 30.50 14.15
CA VAL A 97 -16.46 30.45 13.74
C VAL A 97 -17.17 31.64 14.41
N PRO A 98 -17.87 32.52 13.66
CA PRO A 98 -18.55 33.66 14.25
C PRO A 98 -19.71 33.23 15.15
N LEU A 99 -19.70 33.79 16.35
CA LEU A 99 -20.63 33.58 17.44
C LEU A 99 -21.91 34.41 17.22
N ALA A 100 -22.80 33.99 16.31
CA ALA A 100 -24.11 34.64 16.15
C ALA A 100 -25.18 33.68 15.62
N ALA A 101 -25.78 32.89 16.52
CA ALA A 101 -27.19 32.50 16.54
C ALA A 101 -27.38 31.31 17.50
N ARG A 102 -27.33 31.56 18.80
CA ARG A 102 -27.73 30.56 19.81
C ARG A 102 -28.81 31.14 20.72
N ARG A 103 -30.04 31.20 20.19
CA ARG A 103 -31.26 31.23 21.00
C ARG A 103 -31.78 29.79 21.12
N GLU A 104 -31.44 29.20 22.27
CA GLU A 104 -32.29 28.46 23.20
C GLU A 104 -33.22 27.28 22.79
N PRO A 105 -33.51 26.39 23.77
CA PRO A 105 -33.58 24.94 23.56
C PRO A 105 -35.01 24.39 23.53
N ALA A 106 -35.21 23.26 22.84
CA ALA A 106 -36.43 22.48 22.97
C ALA A 106 -36.12 20.99 23.18
N ARG A 107 -36.83 20.46 24.18
CA ARG A 107 -36.78 19.11 24.72
C ARG A 107 -37.22 18.04 23.71
N ARG A 108 -36.67 16.83 23.92
CA ARG A 108 -37.23 15.47 23.69
C ARG A 108 -37.87 15.21 22.32
N VAL A 109 -37.45 14.11 21.67
CA VAL A 109 -38.16 12.83 21.74
C VAL A 109 -37.34 11.75 21.04
N TRP A 110 -37.27 10.64 21.76
CA TRP A 110 -36.76 9.33 21.41
C TRP A 110 -37.63 8.71 20.30
N GLN A 111 -37.07 8.44 19.12
CA GLN A 111 -37.64 7.47 18.18
C GLN A 111 -36.50 6.74 17.46
N GLY A 112 -36.39 5.45 17.77
CA GLY A 112 -35.38 4.55 17.26
C GLY A 112 -35.55 4.25 15.78
N ARG A 113 -34.43 4.22 15.06
CA ARG A 113 -34.21 3.54 13.77
C ARG A 113 -32.78 2.98 13.77
N PRO A 114 -32.53 1.89 13.02
CA PRO A 114 -31.58 0.84 13.42
C PRO A 114 -30.13 1.21 13.12
N ALA A 115 -29.26 0.89 14.07
CA ALA A 115 -27.83 1.17 14.11
C ALA A 115 -26.96 0.36 13.11
N TRP A 116 -27.51 -0.04 11.96
CA TRP A 116 -26.78 -0.81 10.93
C TRP A 116 -26.29 0.02 9.75
N ALA A 117 -26.80 1.25 9.57
CA ALA A 117 -26.33 2.13 8.48
C ALA A 117 -25.04 2.90 8.84
N ALA A 118 -24.71 3.03 10.13
CA ALA A 118 -23.53 3.75 10.58
C ALA A 118 -22.23 2.94 10.39
N MET A 119 -22.25 1.61 10.58
CA MET A 119 -21.05 0.77 10.41
C MET A 119 -20.52 0.74 8.97
N ALA A 120 -21.38 0.77 7.97
CA ALA A 120 -20.94 0.77 6.56
C ALA A 120 -20.27 2.09 6.16
N ALA A 121 -20.78 3.23 6.63
CA ALA A 121 -20.21 4.54 6.34
C ALA A 121 -18.83 4.71 7.02
N THR A 122 -18.67 4.25 8.27
CA THR A 122 -17.37 4.32 8.96
C THR A 122 -16.32 3.42 8.31
N LEU A 123 -16.71 2.27 7.76
CA LEU A 123 -15.80 1.34 7.10
C LEU A 123 -15.34 1.88 5.74
N VAL A 124 -16.23 2.49 4.95
CA VAL A 124 -15.86 3.18 3.70
C VAL A 124 -14.97 4.39 3.97
N VAL A 125 -15.25 5.16 5.03
CA VAL A 125 -14.39 6.27 5.44
C VAL A 125 -13.04 5.75 5.92
N LEU A 126 -12.97 4.71 6.75
CA LEU A 126 -11.70 4.11 7.20
C LEU A 126 -10.86 3.58 6.03
N VAL A 127 -11.47 2.82 5.10
CA VAL A 127 -10.77 2.29 3.92
C VAL A 127 -10.33 3.43 3.00
N GLY A 128 -11.18 4.41 2.75
CA GLY A 128 -10.82 5.60 1.96
C GLY A 128 -9.70 6.42 2.60
N THR A 129 -9.73 6.58 3.92
CA THR A 129 -8.70 7.33 4.67
C THR A 129 -7.37 6.60 4.68
N VAL A 130 -7.38 5.27 4.82
CA VAL A 130 -6.16 4.43 4.73
C VAL A 130 -5.58 4.46 3.31
N VAL A 131 -6.40 4.47 2.26
CA VAL A 131 -5.94 4.56 0.86
C VAL A 131 -5.35 5.94 0.57
N VAL A 132 -5.99 7.02 1.03
CA VAL A 132 -5.48 8.39 0.88
C VAL A 132 -4.19 8.61 1.68
N LEU A 133 -4.11 8.09 2.92
CA LEU A 133 -2.89 8.17 3.73
C LEU A 133 -1.75 7.33 3.15
N ARG A 134 -2.03 6.15 2.56
CA ARG A 134 -1.02 5.40 1.82
C ARG A 134 -0.55 6.12 0.56
N GLN A 135 -1.44 6.84 -0.13
CA GLN A 135 -1.06 7.68 -1.27
C GLN A 135 -0.22 8.89 -0.84
N GLN A 136 -0.48 9.47 0.34
CA GLN A 136 0.34 10.57 0.88
C GLN A 136 1.69 10.08 1.40
N GLN A 137 1.74 8.92 2.06
CA GLN A 137 3.00 8.31 2.52
C GLN A 137 3.86 7.76 1.37
N ALA A 138 3.27 7.41 0.22
CA ALA A 138 4.03 7.09 -0.99
C ALA A 138 4.61 8.34 -1.69
N GLY A 139 4.25 9.56 -1.24
CA GLY A 139 4.83 10.83 -1.69
C GLY A 139 5.98 11.36 -0.81
N GLU A 140 6.16 10.82 0.39
CA GLU A 140 7.32 11.11 1.24
C GLU A 140 8.36 10.01 1.11
N ASP A 141 9.23 10.21 0.12
CA ASP A 141 10.42 9.42 -0.15
C ASP A 141 11.36 9.40 1.08
N PRO A 142 11.53 8.27 1.79
CA PRO A 142 12.44 8.17 2.92
C PRO A 142 13.92 8.32 2.53
N GLU A 143 14.26 8.35 1.24
CA GLU A 143 15.63 8.64 0.78
C GLU A 143 15.95 10.13 0.68
N ARG A 144 14.95 11.02 0.76
CA ARG A 144 15.17 12.48 0.68
C ARG A 144 16.01 13.03 1.84
N ILE A 145 16.17 12.29 2.93
CA ILE A 145 17.00 12.67 4.09
C ILE A 145 18.38 11.98 4.06
N ARG A 146 18.96 11.66 2.89
CA ARG A 146 20.43 11.49 2.74
C ARG A 146 20.87 11.36 1.27
N GLY A 147 20.91 12.49 0.56
CA GLY A 147 21.78 12.66 -0.61
C GLY A 147 21.11 12.52 -1.98
N GLY A 148 21.28 13.56 -2.81
CA GLY A 148 20.98 13.56 -4.23
C GLY A 148 19.50 13.82 -4.55
N ALA A 149 19.23 14.83 -5.37
CA ALA A 149 17.93 15.01 -5.98
C ALA A 149 17.73 13.90 -7.03
N THR A 150 17.28 12.72 -6.59
CA THR A 150 16.88 11.65 -7.51
C THR A 150 15.66 12.16 -8.29
N GLU A 151 15.82 12.28 -9.60
CA GLU A 151 14.80 12.83 -10.49
C GLU A 151 13.55 11.93 -10.41
N ALA A 152 12.44 12.48 -9.93
CA ALA A 152 11.21 11.74 -9.75
C ALA A 152 10.48 11.54 -11.10
N ILE A 153 9.89 10.37 -11.29
CA ILE A 153 9.04 10.07 -12.45
C ILE A 153 7.76 10.92 -12.34
N ALA A 154 7.50 11.76 -13.34
CA ALA A 154 6.35 12.65 -13.40
C ALA A 154 5.47 12.32 -14.62
N SER A 155 4.17 12.56 -14.52
CA SER A 155 3.26 12.42 -15.66
C SER A 155 3.55 13.50 -16.71
N GLY A 156 3.72 13.07 -17.96
CA GLY A 156 3.73 13.95 -19.14
C GLY A 156 2.32 14.24 -19.67
N VAL A 157 1.29 13.61 -19.11
CA VAL A 157 -0.12 13.89 -19.40
C VAL A 157 -0.69 14.75 -18.27
N PRO A 158 -1.36 15.88 -18.57
CA PRO A 158 -1.97 16.69 -17.52
C PRO A 158 -3.01 15.87 -16.74
N GLU A 159 -3.02 16.03 -15.42
CA GLU A 159 -3.94 15.30 -14.55
C GLU A 159 -5.40 15.55 -14.90
N ALA A 160 -6.23 14.52 -14.71
CA ALA A 160 -7.67 14.53 -15.00
C ALA A 160 -8.06 14.86 -16.45
N THR A 161 -7.09 14.88 -17.39
CA THR A 161 -7.37 15.02 -18.82
C THR A 161 -8.22 13.85 -19.31
N ALA A 162 -9.27 14.17 -20.08
CA ALA A 162 -10.11 13.18 -20.74
C ALA A 162 -9.46 12.73 -22.05
N LEU A 163 -9.00 11.48 -22.08
CA LEU A 163 -8.31 10.88 -23.22
C LEU A 163 -9.27 9.97 -24.00
N PRO A 164 -9.30 10.02 -25.35
CA PRO A 164 -10.14 9.15 -26.16
C PRO A 164 -9.80 7.68 -25.93
N ARG A 165 -10.82 6.81 -25.84
CA ARG A 165 -10.60 5.35 -25.70
C ARG A 165 -9.65 4.77 -26.76
N GLU A 166 -9.80 5.21 -28.02
CA GLU A 166 -8.99 4.69 -29.13
C GLU A 166 -7.56 5.24 -29.18
N GLN A 167 -7.25 6.25 -28.36
CA GLN A 167 -5.96 6.94 -28.33
C GLN A 167 -5.56 7.26 -26.88
N PHE A 168 -5.72 6.29 -25.99
CA PHE A 168 -5.40 6.46 -24.58
C PHE A 168 -3.89 6.35 -24.36
N VAL A 169 -3.18 7.43 -24.68
CA VAL A 169 -1.71 7.51 -24.62
C VAL A 169 -1.26 8.03 -23.26
N LEU A 170 -0.47 7.22 -22.58
CA LEU A 170 0.21 7.56 -21.33
C LEU A 170 1.64 7.99 -21.65
N ARG A 171 2.11 9.07 -21.02
CA ARG A 171 3.47 9.61 -21.22
C ARG A 171 4.03 10.01 -19.87
N TRP A 172 5.31 9.77 -19.64
CA TRP A 172 5.97 10.09 -18.37
C TRP A 172 7.37 10.64 -18.60
N SER A 173 7.86 11.43 -17.64
CA SER A 173 9.27 11.80 -17.60
C SER A 173 10.10 10.58 -17.24
N GLY A 174 11.24 10.43 -17.89
CA GLY A 174 12.12 9.32 -17.63
C GLY A 174 13.23 9.69 -16.66
N VAL A 175 13.72 8.68 -15.96
CA VAL A 175 14.97 8.73 -15.19
C VAL A 175 16.08 8.41 -16.19
N PRO A 176 17.15 9.22 -16.29
CA PRO A 176 18.17 9.03 -17.33
C PRO A 176 18.83 7.65 -17.37
N GLN A 177 18.88 6.98 -16.22
CA GLN A 177 19.56 5.69 -16.06
C GLN A 177 18.62 4.48 -16.22
N ALA A 178 17.32 4.67 -16.41
CA ALA A 178 16.37 3.57 -16.49
C ALA A 178 16.64 2.71 -17.74
N VAL A 179 16.75 1.38 -17.55
CA VAL A 179 16.95 0.40 -18.62
C VAL A 179 15.64 -0.09 -19.23
N SER A 180 14.56 -0.07 -18.46
CA SER A 180 13.24 -0.51 -18.91
C SER A 180 12.15 0.04 -18.02
N TRP A 181 10.93 0.10 -18.55
CA TRP A 181 9.75 0.65 -17.88
C TRP A 181 8.65 -0.40 -17.77
N SER A 182 7.86 -0.31 -16.71
CA SER A 182 6.60 -1.05 -16.59
C SER A 182 5.48 -0.07 -16.26
N VAL A 183 4.31 -0.26 -16.87
CA VAL A 183 3.12 0.55 -16.65
C VAL A 183 2.01 -0.35 -16.13
N GLN A 184 1.39 0.08 -15.04
CA GLN A 184 0.23 -0.57 -14.46
C GLN A 184 -0.97 0.37 -14.60
N VAL A 185 -2.11 -0.17 -15.01
CA VAL A 185 -3.35 0.59 -15.19
C VAL A 185 -4.46 -0.09 -14.40
N SER A 186 -5.11 0.70 -13.55
CA SER A 186 -6.18 0.28 -12.65
C SER A 186 -7.39 1.21 -12.75
N SER A 187 -8.56 0.68 -12.40
CA SER A 187 -9.79 1.46 -12.28
C SER A 187 -9.87 2.17 -10.93
N GLU A 188 -10.87 3.05 -10.76
CA GLU A 188 -11.08 3.83 -9.54
C GLU A 188 -11.22 2.97 -8.26
N ASP A 189 -11.71 1.74 -8.39
CA ASP A 189 -11.79 0.73 -7.34
C ASP A 189 -10.46 -0.01 -7.08
N LEU A 190 -9.36 0.47 -7.66
CA LEU A 190 -8.01 -0.09 -7.61
C LEU A 190 -7.87 -1.48 -8.25
N LYS A 191 -8.87 -1.92 -9.03
CA LYS A 191 -8.75 -3.18 -9.78
C LYS A 191 -7.76 -3.00 -10.94
N LEU A 192 -6.64 -3.72 -10.86
CA LEU A 192 -5.68 -3.80 -11.97
C LEU A 192 -6.33 -4.54 -13.14
N PHE A 193 -6.39 -3.90 -14.30
CA PHE A 193 -6.96 -4.50 -15.51
C PHE A 193 -5.96 -4.52 -16.67
N HIS A 194 -4.86 -3.77 -16.58
CA HIS A 194 -3.79 -3.79 -17.57
C HIS A 194 -2.42 -3.66 -16.95
N ARG A 195 -1.45 -4.36 -17.54
CA ARG A 195 -0.03 -4.21 -17.20
C ARG A 195 0.81 -4.41 -18.45
N ALA A 196 1.72 -3.47 -18.68
CA ALA A 196 2.74 -3.56 -19.71
C ALA A 196 4.11 -3.54 -19.04
N GLU A 197 5.02 -4.41 -19.49
CA GLU A 197 6.34 -4.56 -18.90
C GLU A 197 7.43 -4.43 -19.96
N ARG A 198 8.66 -4.16 -19.51
CA ARG A 198 9.86 -4.09 -20.35
C ARG A 198 9.70 -3.12 -21.53
N LEU A 199 9.01 -2.01 -21.29
CA LEU A 199 8.86 -0.94 -22.26
C LEU A 199 10.17 -0.16 -22.36
N GLU A 200 10.61 0.13 -23.58
CA GLU A 200 11.80 0.95 -23.84
C GLU A 200 11.42 2.43 -24.04
N ALA A 201 10.22 2.67 -24.57
CA ALA A 201 9.67 3.99 -24.77
C ALA A 201 9.10 4.58 -23.48
N ARG A 202 9.14 5.92 -23.37
CA ARG A 202 8.53 6.71 -22.28
C ARG A 202 7.08 7.09 -22.56
N GLU A 203 6.47 6.37 -23.50
CA GLU A 203 5.07 6.49 -23.85
C GLU A 203 4.50 5.11 -24.11
N TYR A 204 3.24 4.94 -23.74
CA TYR A 204 2.52 3.70 -23.91
C TYR A 204 1.07 3.98 -24.28
N THR A 205 0.59 3.32 -25.33
CA THR A 205 -0.82 3.39 -25.72
C THR A 205 -1.55 2.20 -25.10
N VAL A 206 -2.53 2.49 -24.24
CA VAL A 206 -3.36 1.44 -23.64
C VAL A 206 -4.29 0.88 -24.71
N PRO A 207 -4.33 -0.44 -24.92
CA PRO A 207 -5.20 -1.05 -25.92
C PRO A 207 -6.69 -0.75 -25.65
N ALA A 208 -7.45 -0.46 -26.71
CA ALA A 208 -8.84 -0.04 -26.60
C ALA A 208 -9.78 -1.17 -26.14
N ASP A 209 -9.45 -2.41 -26.47
CA ASP A 209 -10.15 -3.63 -26.02
C ASP A 209 -10.14 -3.74 -24.49
N VAL A 210 -9.02 -3.38 -23.87
CA VAL A 210 -8.85 -3.38 -22.42
C VAL A 210 -9.70 -2.28 -21.76
N LEU A 211 -9.87 -1.14 -22.42
CA LEU A 211 -10.70 -0.03 -21.96
C LEU A 211 -12.20 -0.19 -22.31
N GLY A 212 -12.55 -1.19 -23.13
CA GLY A 212 -13.92 -1.40 -23.61
C GLY A 212 -14.92 -1.73 -22.51
N ALA A 213 -14.46 -2.37 -21.43
CA ALA A 213 -15.30 -2.72 -20.28
C ALA A 213 -15.63 -1.52 -19.36
N LEU A 214 -14.92 -0.39 -19.51
CA LEU A 214 -15.05 0.77 -18.62
C LEU A 214 -16.00 1.81 -19.20
N PRO A 215 -16.86 2.44 -18.38
CA PRO A 215 -17.77 3.47 -18.86
C PRO A 215 -17.01 4.73 -19.29
N ALA A 216 -17.60 5.48 -20.23
CA ALA A 216 -17.09 6.81 -20.56
C ALA A 216 -17.10 7.71 -19.31
N GLY A 217 -16.07 8.53 -19.14
CA GLY A 217 -15.85 9.35 -17.95
C GLY A 217 -15.20 8.61 -16.77
N ALA A 218 -14.97 7.30 -16.87
CA ALA A 218 -14.29 6.52 -15.83
C ALA A 218 -12.92 7.12 -15.50
N ARG A 219 -12.58 7.14 -14.21
CA ARG A 219 -11.23 7.48 -13.75
C ARG A 219 -10.32 6.26 -13.90
N ILE A 220 -9.23 6.49 -14.60
CA ILE A 220 -8.17 5.54 -14.84
C ILE A 220 -6.98 5.98 -14.01
N LEU A 221 -6.55 5.12 -13.10
CA LEU A 221 -5.34 5.29 -12.33
C LEU A 221 -4.22 4.55 -13.04
N TRP A 222 -3.03 5.12 -13.06
CA TRP A 222 -1.88 4.45 -13.62
C TRP A 222 -0.60 4.79 -12.87
N GLN A 223 0.33 3.85 -12.87
CA GLN A 223 1.63 3.95 -12.21
C GLN A 223 2.72 3.47 -13.17
N VAL A 224 3.91 4.03 -13.00
CA VAL A 224 5.09 3.69 -13.78
C VAL A 224 6.18 3.21 -12.84
N GLU A 225 6.84 2.13 -13.23
CA GLU A 225 8.04 1.62 -12.57
C GLU A 225 9.22 1.70 -13.54
N ALA A 226 10.27 2.40 -13.14
CA ALA A 226 11.56 2.40 -13.81
C ALA A 226 12.42 1.29 -13.22
N ARG A 227 13.01 0.47 -14.08
CA ARG A 227 14.08 -0.46 -13.68
C ARG A 227 15.42 0.19 -13.98
N LEU A 228 16.29 0.25 -12.98
CA LEU A 228 17.64 0.79 -13.10
C LEU A 228 18.66 -0.32 -13.42
N PRO A 229 19.89 0.02 -13.87
CA PRO A 229 20.90 -0.95 -14.28
C PRO A 229 21.43 -1.80 -13.10
N ASP A 230 21.37 -1.25 -11.89
CA ASP A 230 21.70 -1.93 -10.63
C ASP A 230 20.62 -2.95 -10.20
N GLY A 231 19.52 -3.03 -10.95
CA GLY A 231 18.37 -3.90 -10.66
C GLY A 231 17.35 -3.29 -9.71
N SER A 232 17.59 -2.09 -9.17
CA SER A 232 16.63 -1.38 -8.34
C SER A 232 15.41 -0.92 -9.16
N LEU A 233 14.30 -0.73 -8.44
CA LEU A 233 13.04 -0.27 -9.02
C LEU A 233 12.68 1.08 -8.41
N GLN A 234 12.46 2.07 -9.26
CA GLN A 234 11.94 3.38 -8.87
C GLN A 234 10.51 3.51 -9.36
N ARG A 235 9.56 3.68 -8.42
CA ARG A 235 8.14 3.78 -8.73
C ARG A 235 7.69 5.24 -8.74
N SER A 236 6.79 5.60 -9.65
CA SER A 236 6.13 6.91 -9.69
C SER A 236 5.04 7.02 -8.63
N SER A 237 4.54 8.25 -8.41
CA SER A 237 3.22 8.42 -7.82
C SER A 237 2.12 7.87 -8.73
N THR A 238 0.91 7.70 -8.19
CA THR A 238 -0.25 7.33 -9.00
C THR A 238 -0.78 8.53 -9.76
N PHE A 239 -0.85 8.41 -11.07
CA PHE A 239 -1.43 9.42 -11.95
C PHE A 239 -2.88 9.10 -12.28
N VAL A 240 -3.67 10.12 -12.61
CA VAL A 240 -5.11 9.97 -12.87
C VAL A 240 -5.49 10.65 -14.17
N ASN A 241 -6.15 9.90 -15.05
CA ASN A 241 -6.77 10.39 -16.28
C ASN A 241 -8.20 9.91 -16.41
N ARG A 242 -8.97 10.54 -17.29
CA ARG A 242 -10.37 10.15 -17.54
C ARG A 242 -10.49 9.52 -18.92
N LEU A 243 -11.33 8.50 -19.02
CA LEU A 243 -11.70 7.92 -20.30
C LEU A 243 -12.75 8.81 -20.98
N ARG A 244 -12.58 9.11 -22.27
CA ARG A 244 -13.56 9.79 -23.11
C ARG A 244 -14.14 8.85 -24.16
#